data_AF-A0A950D6D3-F1
#
_entry.id   AF-A0A950D6D3-F1
#
_cell.length_a   1.000
_cell.length_b   1.000
_cell.length_c   1.000
_cell.angle_alpha   90.00
_cell.angle_beta   90.00
_cell.angle_gamma   90.00
#
_symmetry.space_group_name_H-M   'P 1'
#
loop_
_entity.id
_entity.type
_entity.pdbx_description
1 polymer ?
#
loop_
_entity_poly.entity_id
_entity_poly.type
_entity_poly.pdbx_seq_one_letter_code
_entity_poly.pdbx_strand_id
1 'polypeptide(L)'
;NALGFGGWNWSFFFKLHSDTPAKIAGFAYAHEHLKAAGYDLLTRTANRAGDPDTEEICANLVTEERAMADRIAGTFDSVVETTLNRSAVIE
;
A
#
# COMPACT_ATOMS: atom_id res chain seq x y z
N ASN A 1 13.01 -32.05 -16.90
CA ASN A 1 13.74 -31.32 -15.83
C ASN A 1 12.78 -30.57 -14.95
N ALA A 2 12.79 -30.84 -13.63
CA ALA A 2 11.93 -30.19 -12.64
C ALA A 2 12.06 -28.65 -12.62
N LEU A 3 13.25 -28.13 -12.98
CA LEU A 3 13.50 -26.68 -13.17
C LEU A 3 12.63 -26.03 -14.26
N GLY A 4 12.31 -26.75 -15.34
CA GLY A 4 11.47 -26.22 -16.43
C GLY A 4 9.98 -26.12 -16.04
N PHE A 5 9.48 -27.11 -15.29
CA PHE A 5 8.12 -27.11 -14.75
C PHE A 5 7.94 -26.05 -13.64
N GLY A 6 8.96 -25.85 -12.80
CA GLY A 6 8.97 -24.78 -11.81
C GLY A 6 8.89 -23.38 -12.43
N GLY A 7 9.69 -23.10 -13.46
CA GLY A 7 9.67 -21.79 -14.15
C GLY A 7 8.35 -21.46 -14.85
N TRP A 8 7.64 -22.47 -15.35
CA TRP A 8 6.29 -22.32 -15.93
C TRP A 8 5.25 -21.92 -14.88
N ASN A 9 5.31 -22.52 -13.68
CA ASN A 9 4.41 -22.18 -12.57
C ASN A 9 4.56 -20.71 -12.16
N TRP A 10 5.81 -20.22 -12.04
CA TRP A 10 6.10 -18.83 -11.68
C TRP A 10 5.65 -17.83 -12.75
N SER A 11 5.89 -18.12 -14.03
CA SER A 11 5.49 -17.23 -15.13
C SER A 11 3.96 -17.08 -15.20
N PHE A 12 3.23 -18.16 -14.95
CA PHE A 12 1.76 -18.15 -14.88
C PHE A 12 1.26 -17.41 -13.64
N PHE A 13 1.89 -17.62 -12.48
CA PHE A 13 1.60 -16.92 -11.24
C PHE A 13 1.76 -15.40 -11.36
N PHE A 14 2.85 -14.91 -11.98
CA PHE A 14 3.04 -13.48 -12.21
C PHE A 14 2.06 -12.88 -13.22
N LYS A 15 1.66 -13.63 -14.26
CA LYS A 15 0.59 -13.19 -15.16
C LYS A 15 -0.74 -13.04 -14.43
N LEU A 16 -1.08 -13.97 -13.53
CA LEU A 16 -2.28 -13.88 -12.69
C LEU A 16 -2.20 -12.74 -11.66
N HIS A 17 -1.00 -12.35 -11.24
CA HIS A 17 -0.77 -11.29 -10.25
C HIS A 17 -0.22 -9.99 -10.87
N SER A 18 -0.62 -9.65 -12.10
CA SER A 18 -0.23 -8.39 -12.75
C SER A 18 -0.42 -7.19 -11.82
N ASP A 19 0.58 -6.30 -11.75
CA ASP A 19 0.51 -5.07 -10.96
C ASP A 19 -0.36 -4.04 -11.67
N THR A 20 -1.66 -4.18 -11.49
CA THR A 20 -2.65 -3.24 -12.01
C THR A 20 -2.67 -1.95 -11.19
N PRO A 21 -3.05 -0.81 -11.80
CA PRO A 21 -3.23 0.44 -11.05
C PRO A 21 -4.13 0.28 -9.83
N ALA A 22 -5.24 -0.47 -9.94
CA ALA A 22 -6.14 -0.76 -8.82
C ALA A 22 -5.45 -1.55 -7.69
N LYS A 23 -4.66 -2.58 -8.03
CA LYS A 23 -3.91 -3.36 -7.04
C LYS A 23 -2.88 -2.48 -6.32
N ILE A 24 -2.13 -1.67 -7.07
CA ILE A 24 -1.12 -0.76 -6.49
C ILE A 24 -1.77 0.26 -5.57
N ALA A 25 -2.89 0.88 -5.97
CA ALA A 25 -3.61 1.83 -5.12
C ALA A 25 -4.10 1.18 -3.82
N GLY A 26 -4.62 -0.06 -3.89
CA GLY A 26 -5.01 -0.82 -2.71
C GLY A 26 -3.85 -1.10 -1.75
N PHE A 27 -2.68 -1.48 -2.27
CA PHE A 27 -1.48 -1.67 -1.46
C PHE A 27 -0.98 -0.37 -0.83
N ALA A 28 -0.94 0.72 -1.61
CA ALA A 28 -0.53 2.02 -1.11
C ALA A 28 -1.44 2.48 0.03
N TYR A 29 -2.76 2.35 -0.14
CA TYR A 29 -3.73 2.65 0.91
C TYR A 29 -3.50 1.85 2.19
N ALA A 30 -3.34 0.51 2.07
CA ALA A 30 -3.05 -0.34 3.22
C ALA A 30 -1.73 0.02 3.90
N HIS A 31 -0.72 0.39 3.12
CA HIS A 31 0.59 0.79 3.62
C HIS A 31 0.53 2.10 4.42
N GLU A 32 -0.24 3.10 3.98
CA GLU A 32 -0.39 4.34 4.77
C GLU A 32 -1.11 4.11 6.11
N HIS A 33 -2.12 3.23 6.15
CA HIS A 33 -2.74 2.82 7.42
C HIS A 33 -1.76 2.07 8.33
N LEU A 34 -0.92 1.21 7.76
CA LEU A 34 0.12 0.52 8.52
C LEU A 34 1.13 1.50 9.11
N LYS A 35 1.56 2.49 8.34
CA LYS A 35 2.46 3.56 8.81
C LYS A 35 1.81 4.38 9.90
N ALA A 36 0.56 4.83 9.71
CA ALA A 36 -0.19 5.57 10.74
C ALA A 36 -0.27 4.79 12.07
N ALA A 37 -0.60 3.50 12.01
CA ALA A 37 -0.63 2.65 13.21
C ALA A 37 0.77 2.48 13.85
N GLY A 38 1.80 2.35 13.02
CA GLY A 38 3.20 2.29 13.48
C GLY A 38 3.63 3.56 14.20
N TYR A 39 3.33 4.74 13.66
CA TYR A 39 3.62 6.02 14.29
C TYR A 39 2.78 6.27 15.55
N ASP A 40 1.51 5.83 15.59
CA ASP A 40 0.70 5.88 16.81
C ASP A 40 1.35 5.06 17.95
N LEU A 41 1.86 3.85 17.64
CA LEU A 41 2.57 3.02 18.61
C LEU A 41 3.90 3.66 19.04
N LEU A 42 4.63 4.27 18.10
CA LEU A 42 5.90 4.95 18.38
C LEU A 42 5.69 6.20 19.24
N THR A 43 4.64 6.98 18.98
CA THR A 43 4.24 8.15 19.79
C THR A 43 4.05 7.75 21.26
N ARG A 44 3.29 6.68 21.51
CA ARG A 44 3.07 6.15 22.88
C ARG A 44 4.36 5.62 23.51
N THR A 45 5.27 5.10 22.71
CA THR A 45 6.56 4.57 23.19
C THR A 45 7.51 5.72 23.55
N ALA A 46 7.59 6.75 22.71
CA ALA A 46 8.36 7.97 22.94
C ALA A 46 7.88 8.70 24.19
N ASN A 47 6.56 8.84 24.36
CA ASN A 47 5.97 9.41 25.57
C ASN A 47 6.40 8.65 26.85
N ARG A 48 6.37 7.32 26.81
CA ARG A 48 6.81 6.46 27.94
C ARG A 48 8.31 6.53 28.19
N ALA A 49 9.10 6.84 27.17
CA ALA A 49 10.54 7.02 27.25
C ALA A 49 10.96 8.44 27.67
N GLY A 50 10.03 9.39 27.72
CA GLY A 50 10.33 10.80 27.99
C GLY A 50 11.04 11.50 26.82
N ASP A 51 10.72 11.11 25.58
CA ASP A 51 11.27 11.67 24.35
C ASP A 51 10.22 12.55 23.63
N PRO A 52 10.10 13.84 23.99
CA PRO A 52 9.06 14.72 23.46
C PRO A 52 9.27 15.07 21.99
N ASP A 53 10.53 15.13 21.52
CA ASP A 53 10.84 15.46 20.13
C ASP A 53 10.33 14.35 19.20
N THR A 54 10.57 13.09 19.55
CA THR A 54 10.05 11.95 18.79
C THR A 54 8.53 11.85 18.89
N GLU A 55 7.94 12.12 20.07
CA GLU A 55 6.49 12.14 20.25
C GLU A 55 5.81 13.13 19.30
N GLU A 56 6.30 14.37 19.25
CA GLU A 56 5.75 15.43 18.38
C GLU A 56 5.87 15.06 16.90
N ILE A 57 7.05 14.60 16.46
CA ILE A 57 7.29 14.20 15.07
C ILE A 57 6.33 13.06 14.66
N CYS A 58 6.18 12.04 15.51
CA CYS A 58 5.30 10.91 15.21
C CYS A 58 3.83 11.33 15.16
N ALA A 59 3.38 12.20 16.05
CA ALA A 59 2.00 12.70 16.05
C ALA A 59 1.66 13.47 14.76
N ASN A 60 2.60 14.25 14.24
CA ASN A 60 2.45 14.95 12.96
C ASN A 60 2.37 13.94 11.79
N LEU A 61 3.28 12.96 11.75
CA LEU A 61 3.29 11.92 10.71
C LEU A 61 1.98 11.12 10.66
N VAL A 62 1.39 10.76 11.81
CA VAL A 62 0.08 10.07 11.84
C VAL A 62 -0.99 10.86 11.07
N THR A 63 -0.99 12.19 11.20
CA THR A 63 -1.96 13.05 10.50
C THR A 63 -1.68 13.09 9.00
N GLU A 64 -0.41 13.18 8.61
CA GLU A 64 0.00 13.16 7.20
C GLU A 64 -0.33 11.83 6.51
N GLU A 65 -0.07 10.69 7.16
CA GLU A 65 -0.35 9.38 6.58
C GLU A 65 -1.86 9.12 6.42
N ARG A 66 -2.69 9.57 7.37
CA ARG A 66 -4.15 9.51 7.23
C ARG A 66 -4.64 10.37 6.07
N ALA A 67 -4.11 11.59 5.93
CA ALA A 67 -4.44 12.45 4.80
C ALA A 67 -3.97 11.86 3.46
N MET A 68 -2.84 11.15 3.43
CA MET A 68 -2.38 10.44 2.24
C MET A 68 -3.31 9.26 1.91
N ALA A 69 -3.71 8.47 2.91
CA ALA A 69 -4.67 7.39 2.74
C ALA A 69 -5.99 7.88 2.14
N ASP A 70 -6.50 9.02 2.61
CA ASP A 70 -7.72 9.66 2.08
C ASP A 70 -7.55 10.10 0.62
N ARG A 71 -6.38 10.68 0.28
CA ARG A 71 -6.07 11.05 -1.11
C ARG A 71 -6.04 9.83 -2.03
N ILE A 72 -5.41 8.74 -1.58
CA ILE A 72 -5.34 7.48 -2.34
C ILE A 72 -6.75 6.92 -2.53
N ALA A 73 -7.56 6.87 -1.46
CA ALA A 73 -8.93 6.40 -1.52
C ALA A 73 -9.79 7.21 -2.52
N GLY A 74 -9.57 8.53 -2.59
CA GLY A 74 -10.21 9.39 -3.57
C GLY A 74 -9.88 9.07 -5.04
N THR A 75 -8.85 8.26 -5.32
CA THR A 75 -8.49 7.83 -6.68
C THR A 75 -9.10 6.49 -7.08
N PHE A 76 -9.69 5.74 -6.15
CA PHE A 76 -10.09 4.34 -6.34
C PHE A 76 -10.97 4.11 -7.57
N ASP A 77 -12.01 4.92 -7.75
CA ASP A 77 -12.91 4.75 -8.90
C ASP A 77 -12.16 4.89 -10.23
N SER A 78 -11.32 5.93 -10.38
CA SER A 78 -10.57 6.17 -11.61
C SER A 78 -9.52 5.10 -11.92
N VAL A 79 -8.85 4.54 -10.89
CA VAL A 79 -7.83 3.50 -11.09
C VAL A 79 -8.45 2.14 -11.35
N VAL A 80 -9.64 1.86 -10.81
CA VAL A 80 -10.46 0.69 -11.14
C VAL A 80 -10.92 0.78 -12.59
N GLU A 81 -11.50 1.91 -13.00
CA GLU A 81 -11.92 2.13 -14.39
C GLU A 81 -10.75 1.98 -15.37
N THR A 82 -9.60 2.59 -15.05
CA THR A 82 -8.37 2.44 -15.84
C THR A 82 -7.91 0.99 -15.94
N THR A 83 -8.03 0.22 -14.85
CA THR A 83 -7.66 -1.20 -14.82
C THR A 83 -8.59 -2.02 -15.70
N LEU A 84 -9.90 -1.82 -15.59
CA LEU A 84 -10.91 -2.53 -16.38
C LEU A 84 -10.78 -2.21 -17.88
N ASN A 85 -10.60 -0.93 -18.24
CA ASN A 85 -10.41 -0.52 -19.62
C ASN A 85 -9.12 -1.09 -20.23
N ARG A 86 -8.05 -1.22 -19.44
CA ARG A 86 -6.81 -1.89 -19.89
C ARG A 86 -7.03 -3.39 -20.13
N SER A 87 -7.77 -4.06 -19.25
CA SER A 87 -8.07 -5.49 -19.41
C SER A 87 -8.93 -5.77 -20.64
N ALA A 88 -9.87 -4.89 -20.97
CA ALA A 88 -10.73 -5.01 -22.15
C ALA A 88 -10.01 -4.79 -23.50
N VAL A 89 -8.83 -4.16 -23.49
CA VAL A 89 -8.01 -3.92 -24.71
C VAL A 89 -7.08 -5.10 -25.02
N ILE A 90 -6.89 -6.02 -24.09
CA ILE A 90 -5.98 -7.18 -24.22
C ILE A 90 -6.76 -8.49 -24.52
N GLU A 91 -8.09 -8.45 -24.52
CA GLU A 91 -8.98 -9.50 -25.07
C GLU A 91 -9.28 -9.24 -26.55
#